data_AF-A0AAV6Y872-F1
#
_entry.id   AF-A0AAV6Y872-F1
#
_cell.length_a   1.000
_cell.length_b   1.000
_cell.length_c   1.000
_cell.angle_alpha   90.00
_cell.angle_beta   90.00
_cell.angle_gamma   90.00
#
_symmetry.space_group_name_H-M   'P 1'
#
loop_
_entity.id
_entity.type
_entity.pdbx_description
1 polymer ?
#
loop_
_entity_poly.entity_id
_entity_poly.type
_entity_poly.pdbx_seq_one_letter_code
_entity_poly.pdbx_strand_id
1 'polypeptide(L)'
;MAGSAKSRFSAKDYSDHMALVRAYEGWKDAEREGSAYEYCWRNFLSVQTLQAIHALRKQFTYILKDADLLDADGAINNKLSHNQPLVRAVICSGLFPGIASVVHRETSMSFKTMDDGQVFLYAVCSNSLENSVNARYQTIPYPWMVFGEKMKVNTVFIRDSTGVSDSILILFGGSLDNGPMTGNLKMLEGYIDFFMDPSLAECYLKLKDELNKLLQNKLQDPSMDMYKEGKYLMLAVQELVSGDQSEGRFVFGRESKKPRESTSHNNKFTKDGTNPKSLLQTLLMRAGHSPPKYKTKHLKTNEFRALVEFKGMQFVGKPKRNKVLAEKDAAIEALAWLTHTSENNRDEDDNTPPDVTDNMLKLLGKRRRSKRR
;
A
#
# COMPACT_ATOMS: atom_id res chain seq x y z
N MET A 1 1.03 -27.66 -15.84
CA MET A 1 1.62 -27.21 -17.12
C MET A 1 1.63 -25.68 -17.14
N ALA A 2 2.72 -25.03 -17.58
CA ALA A 2 3.02 -23.58 -17.56
C ALA A 2 2.72 -22.78 -16.25
N GLY A 3 1.46 -22.60 -15.85
CA GLY A 3 1.07 -21.87 -14.63
C GLY A 3 1.68 -22.46 -13.34
N SER A 4 1.88 -23.77 -13.29
CA SER A 4 2.60 -24.44 -12.19
C SER A 4 4.10 -24.09 -12.16
N ALA A 5 4.76 -23.92 -13.33
CA ALA A 5 6.16 -23.49 -13.38
C ALA A 5 6.29 -22.04 -12.90
N LYS A 6 5.42 -21.15 -13.39
CA LYS A 6 5.37 -19.75 -12.92
C LYS A 6 5.09 -19.64 -11.42
N SER A 7 4.19 -20.48 -10.89
CA SER A 7 3.93 -20.56 -9.44
C SER A 7 5.17 -20.97 -8.64
N ARG A 8 5.98 -21.90 -9.17
CA ARG A 8 7.22 -22.35 -8.52
C ARG A 8 8.23 -21.22 -8.46
N PHE A 9 8.38 -20.45 -9.54
CA PHE A 9 9.24 -19.28 -9.56
C PHE A 9 8.75 -18.16 -8.64
N SER A 10 7.43 -17.97 -8.51
CA SER A 10 6.86 -16.98 -7.59
C SER A 10 7.22 -17.24 -6.13
N ALA A 11 7.34 -18.51 -5.72
CA ALA A 11 7.67 -18.92 -4.35
C ALA A 11 6.78 -18.28 -3.24
N LYS A 12 5.55 -17.85 -3.59
CA LYS A 12 4.65 -17.07 -2.72
C LYS A 12 5.20 -15.71 -2.29
N ASP A 13 6.02 -15.09 -3.13
CA ASP A 13 6.52 -13.74 -2.92
C ASP A 13 5.62 -12.65 -3.50
N TYR A 14 4.47 -12.99 -4.06
CA TYR A 14 3.53 -11.99 -4.57
C TYR A 14 4.18 -10.99 -5.57
N SER A 15 5.10 -11.47 -6.42
CA SER A 15 5.84 -10.65 -7.39
C SER A 15 6.11 -11.41 -8.68
N ASP A 16 5.57 -10.87 -9.79
CA ASP A 16 5.86 -11.36 -11.14
C ASP A 16 7.32 -11.11 -11.53
N HIS A 17 7.85 -9.94 -11.17
CA HIS A 17 9.21 -9.53 -11.48
C HIS A 17 10.25 -10.43 -10.81
N MET A 18 10.07 -10.76 -9.53
CA MET A 18 10.97 -11.69 -8.83
C MET A 18 10.89 -13.11 -9.39
N ALA A 19 9.70 -13.53 -9.84
CA ALA A 19 9.55 -14.81 -10.53
C ALA A 19 10.36 -14.86 -11.83
N LEU A 20 10.37 -13.77 -12.61
CA LEU A 20 11.19 -13.67 -13.82
C LEU A 20 12.69 -13.70 -13.52
N VAL A 21 13.14 -13.02 -12.46
CA VAL A 21 14.54 -13.04 -12.01
C VAL A 21 14.98 -14.49 -11.72
N ARG A 22 14.18 -15.25 -10.96
CA ARG A 22 14.51 -16.64 -10.62
C ARG A 22 14.49 -17.58 -11.82
N ALA A 23 13.58 -17.36 -12.77
CA ALA A 23 13.55 -18.12 -14.01
C ALA A 23 14.82 -17.87 -14.84
N TYR A 24 15.30 -16.63 -14.88
CA TYR A 24 16.56 -16.27 -15.54
C TYR A 24 17.78 -16.85 -14.81
N GLU A 25 17.84 -16.75 -13.48
CA GLU A 25 18.95 -17.30 -12.68
C GLU A 25 19.06 -18.82 -12.85
N GLY A 26 17.95 -19.55 -12.75
CA GLY A 26 17.96 -20.99 -12.96
C GLY A 26 18.32 -21.38 -14.40
N TRP A 27 17.95 -20.57 -15.40
CA TRP A 27 18.42 -20.78 -16.77
C TRP A 27 19.93 -20.52 -16.91
N LYS A 28 20.48 -19.48 -16.27
CA LYS A 28 21.92 -19.21 -16.27
C LYS A 28 22.72 -20.32 -15.59
N ASP A 29 22.16 -20.97 -14.58
CA ASP A 29 22.78 -22.12 -13.93
C ASP A 29 22.76 -23.34 -14.86
N ALA A 30 21.61 -23.65 -15.46
CA ALA A 30 21.48 -24.72 -16.43
C ALA A 30 22.35 -24.52 -17.68
N GLU A 31 22.55 -23.27 -18.12
CA GLU A 31 23.47 -22.95 -19.22
C GLU A 31 24.92 -23.31 -18.90
N ARG A 32 25.38 -23.06 -17.66
CA ARG A 32 26.73 -23.46 -17.22
C ARG A 32 26.90 -24.97 -17.16
N GLU A 33 25.83 -25.69 -16.89
CA GLU A 33 25.79 -27.16 -16.82
C GLU A 33 25.54 -27.82 -18.19
N GLY A 34 25.31 -27.04 -19.25
CA GLY A 34 24.99 -27.55 -20.59
C GLY A 34 23.56 -28.08 -20.75
N SER A 35 22.67 -27.82 -19.78
CA SER A 35 21.28 -28.30 -19.72
C SER A 35 20.23 -27.22 -20.01
N ALA A 36 20.63 -26.06 -20.55
CA ALA A 36 19.76 -24.90 -20.82
C ALA A 36 18.49 -25.23 -21.62
N TYR A 37 18.60 -26.08 -22.65
CA TYR A 37 17.45 -26.48 -23.47
C TYR A 37 16.43 -27.29 -22.64
N GLU A 38 16.91 -28.27 -21.87
CA GLU A 38 16.06 -29.08 -20.99
C GLU A 38 15.38 -28.20 -19.93
N TYR A 39 16.13 -27.28 -19.33
CA TYR A 39 15.57 -26.33 -18.37
C TYR A 39 14.43 -25.49 -18.98
N CYS A 40 14.63 -24.96 -20.18
CA CYS A 40 13.61 -24.18 -20.88
C CYS A 40 12.38 -25.03 -21.21
N TRP A 41 12.60 -26.24 -21.73
CA TRP A 41 11.53 -27.19 -22.04
C TRP A 41 10.67 -27.52 -20.80
N ARG A 42 11.32 -27.87 -19.68
CA ARG A 42 10.63 -28.25 -18.43
C ARG A 42 9.86 -27.11 -17.79
N ASN A 43 10.29 -25.86 -18.02
CA ASN A 43 9.70 -24.68 -17.41
C ASN A 43 8.85 -23.84 -18.37
N PHE A 44 8.63 -24.30 -19.62
CA PHE A 44 7.88 -23.58 -20.65
C PHE A 44 8.44 -22.19 -20.96
N LEU A 45 9.78 -22.08 -21.01
CA LEU A 45 10.50 -20.84 -21.31
C LEU A 45 11.04 -20.86 -22.74
N SER A 46 11.17 -19.69 -23.36
CA SER A 46 11.82 -19.54 -24.66
C SER A 46 13.31 -19.30 -24.47
N VAL A 47 14.13 -20.18 -25.06
CA VAL A 47 15.61 -20.04 -25.08
C VAL A 47 16.00 -18.71 -25.73
N GLN A 48 15.38 -18.36 -26.86
CA GLN A 48 15.67 -17.13 -27.61
C GLN A 48 15.35 -15.88 -26.77
N THR A 49 14.24 -15.91 -26.04
CA THR A 49 13.85 -14.80 -25.16
C THR A 49 14.85 -14.65 -24.00
N LEU A 50 15.27 -15.74 -23.37
CA LEU A 50 16.26 -15.71 -22.29
C LEU A 50 17.64 -15.24 -22.77
N GLN A 51 18.06 -15.65 -23.97
CA GLN A 51 19.28 -15.14 -24.61
C GLN A 51 19.19 -13.64 -24.90
N ALA A 52 18.05 -13.15 -25.39
CA ALA A 52 17.82 -11.72 -25.61
C ALA A 52 17.88 -10.94 -24.28
N ILE A 53 17.24 -11.45 -23.21
CA ILE A 53 17.34 -10.87 -21.87
C ILE A 53 18.79 -10.85 -21.38
N HIS A 54 19.55 -11.92 -21.59
CA HIS A 54 20.96 -11.99 -21.21
C HIS A 54 21.80 -10.93 -21.94
N ALA A 55 21.58 -10.74 -23.23
CA ALA A 55 22.25 -9.72 -24.03
C ALA A 55 21.93 -8.30 -23.53
N LEU A 56 20.66 -8.00 -23.25
CA LEU A 56 20.24 -6.72 -22.69
C LEU A 56 20.86 -6.46 -21.31
N ARG A 57 20.92 -7.47 -20.44
CA ARG A 57 21.59 -7.34 -19.13
C ARG A 57 23.06 -6.98 -19.29
N LYS A 58 23.77 -7.62 -20.21
CA LYS A 58 25.17 -7.28 -20.53
C LYS A 58 25.30 -5.85 -21.04
N GLN A 59 24.39 -5.42 -21.91
CA GLN A 59 24.39 -4.05 -22.43
C GLN A 59 24.18 -3.02 -21.32
N PHE A 60 23.22 -3.23 -20.42
CA PHE A 60 23.00 -2.33 -19.27
C PHE A 60 24.19 -2.32 -18.32
N THR A 61 24.80 -3.48 -18.05
CA THR A 61 26.05 -3.54 -17.25
C THR A 61 27.18 -2.74 -17.90
N TYR A 62 27.32 -2.83 -19.23
CA TYR A 62 28.33 -2.07 -19.95
C TYR A 62 28.10 -0.56 -19.83
N ILE A 63 26.87 -0.09 -20.05
CA ILE A 63 26.52 1.34 -19.94
C ILE A 63 26.77 1.86 -18.52
N LEU A 64 26.38 1.10 -17.49
CA LEU A 64 26.59 1.51 -16.10
C LEU A 64 28.08 1.50 -15.70
N LYS A 65 28.88 0.59 -16.29
CA LYS A 65 30.33 0.57 -16.10
C LYS A 65 31.01 1.75 -16.79
N ASP A 66 30.57 2.09 -18.01
CA ASP A 66 31.08 3.24 -18.77
C ASP A 66 30.76 4.57 -18.08
N ALA A 67 29.64 4.62 -17.34
CA ALA A 67 29.28 5.74 -16.48
C ALA A 67 29.99 5.76 -15.11
N ASP A 68 30.95 4.86 -14.86
CA ASP A 68 31.67 4.69 -13.58
C ASP A 68 30.74 4.49 -12.36
N LEU A 69 29.54 3.95 -12.58
CA LEU A 69 28.56 3.69 -11.52
C LEU A 69 28.68 2.28 -10.92
N LEU A 70 29.47 1.39 -11.54
CA LEU A 70 29.71 0.04 -11.05
C LEU A 70 31.14 -0.12 -10.56
N ASP A 71 31.29 -0.86 -9.47
CA ASP A 71 32.59 -1.33 -9.02
C ASP A 71 33.21 -2.29 -10.03
N ALA A 72 34.54 -2.31 -10.12
CA ALA A 72 35.28 -3.25 -10.96
C ALA A 72 35.00 -4.72 -10.57
N ASP A 73 34.78 -4.97 -9.28
CA ASP A 73 34.39 -6.28 -8.77
C ASP A 73 32.86 -6.46 -8.81
N GLY A 74 32.42 -7.37 -9.69
CA GLY A 74 31.02 -7.74 -9.82
C GLY A 74 30.39 -8.30 -8.53
N ALA A 75 31.18 -8.87 -7.62
CA ALA A 75 30.68 -9.40 -6.35
C ALA A 75 30.21 -8.27 -5.42
N ILE A 76 30.89 -7.12 -5.44
CA ILE A 76 30.51 -5.93 -4.66
C ILE A 76 29.16 -5.40 -5.15
N ASN A 77 29.02 -5.24 -6.48
CA ASN A 77 27.78 -4.76 -7.10
C ASN A 77 26.56 -5.64 -6.80
N ASN A 78 26.76 -6.95 -6.59
CA ASN A 78 25.68 -7.92 -6.35
C ASN A 78 25.53 -8.31 -4.87
N LYS A 79 26.23 -7.66 -3.94
CA LYS A 79 26.19 -8.01 -2.50
C LYS A 79 24.78 -8.03 -1.89
N LEU A 80 23.89 -7.17 -2.37
CA LEU A 80 22.52 -7.03 -1.87
C LEU A 80 21.46 -7.66 -2.80
N SER A 81 21.86 -8.41 -3.84
CA SER A 81 20.95 -9.00 -4.83
C SER A 81 19.91 -9.95 -4.23
N HIS A 82 20.25 -10.62 -3.14
CA HIS A 82 19.36 -11.55 -2.44
C HIS A 82 18.45 -10.88 -1.41
N ASN A 83 18.66 -9.59 -1.09
CA ASN A 83 17.80 -8.83 -0.18
C ASN A 83 16.46 -8.50 -0.88
N GLN A 84 15.48 -9.41 -0.74
CA GLN A 84 14.20 -9.31 -1.46
C GLN A 84 13.44 -8.00 -1.20
N PRO A 85 13.29 -7.50 0.05
CA PRO A 85 12.68 -6.20 0.31
C PRO A 85 13.35 -5.05 -0.44
N LEU A 86 14.67 -5.02 -0.48
CA LEU A 86 15.40 -3.98 -1.21
C LEU A 86 15.23 -4.10 -2.72
N VAL A 87 15.24 -5.32 -3.27
CA VAL A 87 14.97 -5.52 -4.70
C VAL A 87 13.55 -5.06 -5.06
N ARG A 88 12.55 -5.32 -4.21
CA ARG A 88 11.20 -4.74 -4.39
C ARG A 88 11.21 -3.23 -4.37
N ALA A 89 12.03 -2.63 -3.52
CA ALA A 89 12.15 -1.18 -3.43
C ALA A 89 12.73 -0.58 -4.71
N VAL A 90 13.74 -1.21 -5.32
CA VAL A 90 14.28 -0.82 -6.62
C VAL A 90 13.26 -1.03 -7.75
N ILE A 91 12.47 -2.12 -7.70
CA ILE A 91 11.36 -2.33 -8.65
C ILE A 91 10.30 -1.23 -8.49
N CYS A 92 9.97 -0.86 -7.24
CA CYS A 92 9.04 0.22 -6.94
C CYS A 92 9.50 1.53 -7.57
N SER A 93 10.77 1.92 -7.38
CA SER A 93 11.29 3.17 -7.96
C SER A 93 11.29 3.18 -9.49
N GLY A 94 11.50 2.02 -10.13
CA GLY A 94 11.50 1.92 -11.59
C GLY A 94 10.11 1.88 -12.24
N LEU A 95 9.10 1.37 -11.54
CA LEU A 95 7.74 1.21 -12.06
C LEU A 95 6.76 2.31 -11.60
N PHE A 96 7.11 3.06 -10.56
CA PHE A 96 6.32 4.22 -10.14
C PHE A 96 6.24 5.25 -11.30
N PRO A 97 5.07 5.85 -11.60
CA PRO A 97 3.83 5.92 -10.80
C PRO A 97 2.81 4.80 -11.04
N GLY A 98 3.19 3.70 -11.69
CA GLY A 98 2.34 2.51 -11.86
C GLY A 98 2.04 1.82 -10.53
N ILE A 99 1.02 2.30 -9.81
CA ILE A 99 0.65 1.84 -8.47
C ILE A 99 -0.85 1.51 -8.37
N ALA A 100 -1.17 0.40 -7.73
CA ALA A 100 -2.54 -0.01 -7.41
C ALA A 100 -2.69 -0.28 -5.92
N SER A 101 -3.74 0.27 -5.31
CA SER A 101 -4.11 0.00 -3.92
C SER A 101 -4.79 -1.37 -3.80
N VAL A 102 -4.39 -2.14 -2.79
CA VAL A 102 -5.03 -3.40 -2.42
C VAL A 102 -6.09 -3.14 -1.36
N VAL A 103 -7.35 -3.31 -1.74
CA VAL A 103 -8.49 -3.10 -0.84
C VAL A 103 -9.06 -4.45 -0.42
N HIS A 104 -8.78 -4.85 0.82
CA HIS A 104 -9.38 -6.03 1.44
C HIS A 104 -10.83 -5.78 1.84
N ARG A 105 -11.67 -6.77 1.58
CA ARG A 105 -13.06 -6.92 2.04
C ARG A 105 -13.18 -8.22 2.84
N GLU A 106 -14.28 -8.40 3.56
CA GLU A 106 -14.51 -9.56 4.45
C GLU A 106 -14.24 -10.91 3.76
N THR A 107 -14.54 -11.03 2.46
CA THR A 107 -14.42 -12.28 1.69
C THR A 107 -13.72 -12.12 0.35
N SER A 108 -13.18 -10.94 0.03
CA SER A 108 -12.59 -10.65 -1.28
C SER A 108 -11.55 -9.55 -1.21
N MET A 109 -10.83 -9.35 -2.30
CA MET A 109 -9.92 -8.21 -2.48
C MET A 109 -10.21 -7.53 -3.82
N SER A 110 -9.97 -6.23 -3.89
CA SER A 110 -10.11 -5.44 -5.12
C SER A 110 -8.92 -4.51 -5.27
N PHE A 111 -8.50 -4.27 -6.52
CA PHE A 111 -7.39 -3.39 -6.83
C PHE A 111 -7.89 -2.06 -7.37
N LYS A 112 -7.23 -0.96 -7.01
CA LYS A 112 -7.61 0.37 -7.50
C LYS A 112 -6.43 1.22 -7.95
N THR A 113 -6.55 1.85 -9.12
CA THR A 113 -5.56 2.79 -9.68
C THR A 113 -6.15 4.18 -9.81
N MET A 114 -5.28 5.19 -9.93
CA MET A 114 -5.68 6.61 -9.95
C MET A 114 -6.61 6.93 -11.10
N ASP A 115 -6.25 6.50 -12.30
CA ASP A 115 -6.94 6.91 -13.52
C ASP A 115 -8.22 6.09 -13.77
N ASP A 116 -8.19 4.80 -13.45
CA ASP A 116 -9.23 3.84 -13.88
C ASP A 116 -10.17 3.38 -12.75
N GLY A 117 -9.93 3.81 -11.50
CA GLY A 117 -10.68 3.30 -10.36
C GLY A 117 -10.41 1.80 -10.18
N GLN A 118 -11.44 0.95 -10.30
CA GLN A 118 -11.27 -0.49 -10.09
C GLN A 118 -10.58 -1.17 -11.27
N VAL A 119 -9.51 -1.90 -10.98
CA VAL A 119 -8.76 -2.72 -11.94
C VAL A 119 -8.69 -4.17 -11.50
N PHE A 120 -8.31 -5.05 -12.42
CA PHE A 120 -8.14 -6.47 -12.17
C PHE A 120 -6.70 -6.88 -12.45
N LEU A 121 -6.19 -7.90 -11.75
CA LEU A 121 -4.97 -8.55 -12.18
C LEU A 121 -5.28 -9.42 -13.39
N TYR A 122 -4.43 -9.39 -14.40
CA TYR A 122 -4.62 -10.15 -15.62
C TYR A 122 -4.46 -11.66 -15.33
N ALA A 123 -5.59 -12.31 -15.13
CA ALA A 123 -5.75 -13.75 -15.03
C ALA A 123 -6.46 -14.21 -16.30
N VAL A 124 -5.81 -15.01 -17.14
CA VAL A 124 -6.53 -15.67 -18.22
C VAL A 124 -7.36 -16.79 -17.60
N CYS A 125 -8.68 -16.57 -17.50
CA CYS A 125 -9.62 -17.64 -17.17
C CYS A 125 -9.66 -18.65 -18.32
N SER A 126 -9.64 -19.93 -17.94
CA SER A 126 -9.69 -21.12 -18.79
C SER A 126 -8.38 -21.50 -19.51
N ASN A 127 -7.70 -22.47 -18.91
CA ASN A 127 -6.92 -23.52 -19.56
C ASN A 127 -5.59 -23.21 -20.26
N SER A 128 -5.04 -22.00 -20.28
CA SER A 128 -3.61 -21.79 -20.59
C SER A 128 -3.12 -20.37 -20.23
N LEU A 129 -1.98 -20.31 -19.54
CA LEU A 129 -1.15 -19.15 -19.21
C LEU A 129 -1.73 -18.13 -18.20
N GLU A 130 -1.48 -18.37 -16.90
CA GLU A 130 -1.59 -17.34 -15.86
C GLU A 130 -0.46 -16.30 -16.03
N ASN A 131 -0.79 -15.08 -16.46
CA ASN A 131 0.21 -14.05 -16.74
C ASN A 131 0.59 -13.21 -15.52
N SER A 132 -0.25 -13.07 -14.50
CA SER A 132 0.22 -12.60 -13.18
C SER A 132 0.21 -13.74 -12.17
N VAL A 133 1.29 -13.89 -11.41
CA VAL A 133 1.38 -14.82 -10.28
C VAL A 133 0.44 -14.43 -9.15
N ASN A 134 0.03 -13.17 -9.10
CA ASN A 134 -0.76 -12.61 -8.00
C ASN A 134 -2.25 -12.91 -8.11
N ALA A 135 -2.74 -13.15 -9.33
CA ALA A 135 -4.16 -13.44 -9.58
C ALA A 135 -4.67 -14.73 -8.91
N ARG A 136 -3.76 -15.65 -8.52
CA ARG A 136 -4.11 -16.93 -7.90
C ARG A 136 -4.41 -16.81 -6.40
N TYR A 137 -3.97 -15.73 -5.75
CA TYR A 137 -4.07 -15.60 -4.31
C TYR A 137 -5.40 -14.96 -3.91
N GLN A 138 -6.07 -15.54 -2.92
CA GLN A 138 -7.30 -15.00 -2.35
C GLN A 138 -7.03 -13.75 -1.50
N THR A 139 -5.82 -13.64 -0.97
CA THR A 139 -5.34 -12.51 -0.16
C THR A 139 -3.90 -12.18 -0.56
N ILE A 140 -3.61 -10.88 -0.70
CA ILE A 140 -2.26 -10.38 -0.88
C ILE A 140 -1.88 -9.63 0.41
N PRO A 141 -0.74 -9.95 1.06
CA PRO A 141 -0.36 -9.36 2.34
C PRO A 141 0.28 -7.97 2.21
N TYR A 142 0.21 -7.36 1.02
CA TYR A 142 0.79 -6.05 0.73
C TYR A 142 -0.32 -5.02 0.47
N PRO A 143 -0.18 -3.78 1.00
CA PRO A 143 -1.15 -2.71 0.79
C PRO A 143 -1.15 -2.17 -0.64
N TRP A 144 -0.05 -2.35 -1.37
CA TRP A 144 0.13 -1.81 -2.72
C TRP A 144 0.70 -2.84 -3.68
N MET A 145 0.36 -2.67 -4.95
CA MET A 145 0.93 -3.39 -6.09
C MET A 145 1.54 -2.38 -7.05
N VAL A 146 2.85 -2.46 -7.30
CA VAL A 146 3.47 -1.73 -8.42
C VAL A 146 3.38 -2.54 -9.69
N PHE A 147 3.22 -1.89 -10.83
CA PHE A 147 3.07 -2.53 -12.14
C PHE A 147 3.69 -1.69 -13.26
N GLY A 148 4.18 -2.35 -14.32
CA GLY A 148 4.67 -1.66 -15.51
C GLY A 148 3.57 -1.37 -16.52
N GLU A 149 2.79 -2.39 -16.89
CA GLU A 149 1.78 -2.27 -17.95
C GLU A 149 0.36 -2.57 -17.48
N LYS A 150 -0.60 -1.75 -17.95
CA LYS A 150 -2.03 -2.03 -17.90
C LYS A 150 -2.62 -2.07 -19.31
N MET A 151 -3.61 -2.93 -19.53
CA MET A 151 -4.32 -3.08 -20.79
C MET A 151 -5.83 -2.99 -20.60
N LYS A 152 -6.53 -2.36 -21.54
CA LYS A 152 -7.99 -2.24 -21.53
C LYS A 152 -8.58 -2.97 -22.72
N VAL A 153 -9.44 -3.95 -22.43
CA VAL A 153 -10.31 -4.57 -23.45
C VAL A 153 -11.74 -4.15 -23.16
N ASN A 154 -12.40 -4.85 -22.22
CA ASN A 154 -13.69 -4.42 -21.63
C ASN A 154 -13.49 -3.84 -20.23
N THR A 155 -12.51 -4.37 -19.51
CA THR A 155 -12.06 -3.94 -18.19
C THR A 155 -10.55 -3.69 -18.23
N VAL A 156 -10.06 -2.92 -17.26
CA VAL A 156 -8.62 -2.62 -17.15
C VAL A 156 -7.95 -3.73 -16.37
N PHE A 157 -6.88 -4.28 -16.95
CA PHE A 157 -6.09 -5.36 -16.37
C PHE A 157 -4.62 -4.95 -16.22
N ILE A 158 -4.05 -5.26 -15.06
CA ILE A 158 -2.61 -5.15 -14.77
C ILE A 158 -1.94 -6.45 -15.21
N ARG A 159 -0.91 -6.38 -16.07
CA ARG A 159 -0.25 -7.58 -16.63
C ARG A 159 0.71 -8.23 -15.63
N ASP A 160 1.66 -7.44 -15.15
CA ASP A 160 2.73 -7.81 -14.22
C ASP A 160 2.62 -6.95 -12.96
N SER A 161 2.86 -7.55 -11.80
CA SER A 161 2.77 -6.79 -10.55
C SER A 161 3.70 -7.29 -9.45
N THR A 162 4.10 -6.40 -8.56
CA THR A 162 4.88 -6.69 -7.36
C THR A 162 4.22 -6.05 -6.15
N GLY A 163 3.95 -6.85 -5.10
CA GLY A 163 3.49 -6.32 -3.82
C GLY A 163 4.59 -5.50 -3.13
N VAL A 164 4.25 -4.31 -2.64
CA VAL A 164 5.16 -3.43 -1.91
C VAL A 164 4.50 -2.89 -0.65
N SER A 165 5.32 -2.62 0.36
CA SER A 165 4.88 -2.10 1.65
C SER A 165 4.79 -0.57 1.65
N ASP A 166 4.26 0.01 2.73
CA ASP A 166 4.16 1.46 2.89
C ASP A 166 5.55 2.10 2.99
N SER A 167 6.47 1.51 3.78
CA SER A 167 7.85 1.98 3.88
C SER A 167 8.55 2.05 2.53
N ILE A 168 8.36 1.00 1.71
CA ILE A 168 8.92 0.95 0.36
C ILE A 168 8.33 2.07 -0.51
N LEU A 169 7.01 2.24 -0.50
CA LEU A 169 6.36 3.25 -1.31
C LEU A 169 6.74 4.68 -0.90
N ILE A 170 6.83 4.95 0.40
CA ILE A 170 7.22 6.27 0.93
C ILE A 170 8.66 6.62 0.49
N LEU A 171 9.61 5.70 0.69
CA LEU A 171 11.02 5.94 0.38
C LEU A 171 11.32 5.95 -1.13
N PHE A 172 10.78 4.98 -1.87
CA PHE A 172 11.16 4.72 -3.27
C PHE A 172 10.09 5.10 -4.30
N GLY A 173 8.88 5.47 -3.85
CA GLY A 173 7.88 6.07 -4.72
C GLY A 173 8.17 7.54 -5.02
N GLY A 174 7.12 8.27 -5.42
CA GLY A 174 7.21 9.66 -5.85
C GLY A 174 7.51 10.67 -4.73
N SER A 175 7.34 11.94 -5.08
CA SER A 175 7.47 13.07 -4.16
C SER A 175 6.43 13.01 -3.05
N LEU A 176 6.83 13.43 -1.85
CA LEU A 176 5.97 13.50 -0.67
C LEU A 176 5.67 14.95 -0.34
N ASP A 177 4.39 15.24 -0.12
CA ASP A 177 3.92 16.54 0.35
C ASP A 177 3.35 16.40 1.77
N ASN A 178 3.51 17.44 2.59
CA ASN A 178 2.82 17.49 3.88
C ASN A 178 1.32 17.70 3.66
N GLY A 179 0.52 16.83 4.27
CA GLY A 179 -0.92 16.98 4.32
C GLY A 179 -1.36 18.09 5.30
N PRO A 180 -2.67 18.37 5.37
CA PRO A 180 -3.22 19.42 6.23
C PRO A 180 -3.13 19.12 7.73
N MET A 181 -2.79 17.90 8.13
CA MET A 181 -2.68 17.48 9.53
C MET A 181 -1.24 17.05 9.82
N THR A 182 -0.77 17.23 11.05
CA THR A 182 0.52 16.69 11.50
C THR A 182 0.53 15.16 11.33
N GLY A 183 1.64 14.61 10.84
CA GLY A 183 1.75 13.18 10.57
C GLY A 183 1.00 12.69 9.31
N ASN A 184 0.43 13.60 8.51
CA ASN A 184 -0.14 13.28 7.21
C ASN A 184 0.87 13.54 6.08
N LEU A 185 1.22 12.51 5.32
CA LEU A 185 2.03 12.61 4.11
C LEU A 185 1.19 12.25 2.89
N LYS A 186 1.41 12.97 1.80
CA LYS A 186 0.67 12.81 0.55
C LYS A 186 1.60 12.51 -0.61
N MET A 187 1.11 11.73 -1.57
CA MET A 187 1.78 11.48 -2.85
C MET A 187 0.72 11.46 -3.96
N LEU A 188 1.13 11.79 -5.19
CA LEU A 188 0.24 11.90 -6.36
C LEU A 188 -0.96 12.83 -6.09
N GLU A 189 -0.67 14.08 -5.69
CA GLU A 189 -1.68 15.11 -5.42
C GLU A 189 -2.72 14.70 -4.34
N GLY A 190 -2.32 13.83 -3.41
CA GLY A 190 -3.18 13.31 -2.34
C GLY A 190 -4.02 12.10 -2.77
N TYR A 191 -3.75 11.49 -3.92
CA TYR A 191 -4.31 10.19 -4.26
C TYR A 191 -3.83 9.09 -3.28
N ILE A 192 -2.57 9.19 -2.86
CA ILE A 192 -2.00 8.34 -1.82
C ILE A 192 -1.81 9.19 -0.57
N ASP A 193 -2.52 8.82 0.50
CA ASP A 193 -2.40 9.46 1.81
C ASP A 193 -1.84 8.47 2.84
N PHE A 194 -0.85 8.92 3.60
CA PHE A 194 -0.25 8.19 4.71
C PHE A 194 -0.50 8.95 6.01
N PHE A 195 -1.11 8.28 7.00
CA PHE A 195 -1.43 8.87 8.29
C PHE A 195 -0.67 8.16 9.40
N MET A 196 0.34 8.80 9.97
CA MET A 196 1.20 8.19 10.98
C MET A 196 1.49 9.16 12.12
N ASP A 197 2.24 8.71 13.12
CA ASP A 197 2.74 9.59 14.17
C ASP A 197 3.59 10.72 13.56
N PRO A 198 3.45 11.98 14.01
CA PRO A 198 4.19 13.11 13.44
C PRO A 198 5.71 12.91 13.44
N SER A 199 6.28 12.32 14.51
CA SER A 199 7.71 12.06 14.58
C SER A 199 8.16 10.98 13.57
N LEU A 200 7.29 10.00 13.31
CA LEU A 200 7.54 8.98 12.30
C LEU A 200 7.46 9.56 10.88
N ALA A 201 6.49 10.43 10.61
CA ALA A 201 6.37 11.12 9.32
C ALA A 201 7.61 11.99 9.04
N GLU A 202 8.06 12.76 10.02
CA GLU A 202 9.28 13.55 9.91
C GLU A 202 10.52 12.68 9.68
N CYS A 203 10.61 11.53 10.37
CA CYS A 203 11.69 10.57 10.17
C CYS A 203 11.72 10.03 8.73
N TYR A 204 10.57 9.65 8.16
CA TYR A 204 10.49 9.20 6.77
C TYR A 204 10.89 10.29 5.78
N LEU A 205 10.45 11.53 5.99
CA LEU A 205 10.82 12.66 5.13
C LEU A 205 12.32 12.90 5.15
N LYS A 206 12.93 12.96 6.34
CA LYS A 206 14.38 13.12 6.50
C LYS A 206 15.15 11.95 5.86
N LEU A 207 14.69 10.72 6.08
CA LEU A 207 15.35 9.55 5.52
C LEU A 207 15.29 9.53 3.99
N LYS A 208 14.14 9.89 3.41
CA LYS A 208 13.99 10.01 1.95
C LYS A 208 14.87 11.12 1.39
N ASP A 209 14.92 12.28 2.04
CA ASP A 209 15.74 13.42 1.62
C ASP A 209 17.23 13.07 1.65
N GLU A 210 17.73 12.50 2.74
CA GLU A 210 19.12 12.05 2.85
C GLU A 210 19.45 10.93 1.84
N LEU A 211 18.54 10.00 1.59
CA LEU A 211 18.72 8.97 0.55
C LEU A 211 18.82 9.59 -0.83
N ASN A 212 17.96 10.56 -1.15
CA ASN A 212 18.01 11.28 -2.42
C ASN A 212 19.31 12.09 -2.56
N LYS A 213 19.74 12.78 -1.51
CA LYS A 213 21.03 13.50 -1.50
C LYS A 213 22.20 12.57 -1.75
N LEU A 214 22.24 11.41 -1.08
CA LEU A 214 23.29 10.42 -1.28
C LEU A 214 23.34 9.95 -2.75
N LEU A 215 22.18 9.64 -3.33
CA LEU A 215 22.08 9.24 -4.73
C LEU A 215 22.50 10.36 -5.69
N GLN A 216 22.06 11.59 -5.45
CA GLN A 216 22.45 12.74 -6.26
C GLN A 216 23.95 13.01 -6.19
N ASN A 217 24.55 12.93 -5.01
CA ASN A 217 25.98 13.11 -4.84
C ASN A 217 26.76 12.02 -5.60
N LYS A 218 26.33 10.76 -5.55
CA LYS A 218 26.94 9.66 -6.32
C LYS A 218 26.79 9.85 -7.84
N LEU A 219 25.70 10.46 -8.30
CA LEU A 219 25.51 10.77 -9.72
C LEU A 219 26.36 11.96 -10.18
N GLN A 220 26.61 12.93 -9.29
CA GLN A 220 27.48 14.09 -9.57
C GLN A 220 28.97 13.72 -9.51
N ASP A 221 29.33 12.84 -8.57
CA ASP A 221 30.68 12.27 -8.43
C ASP A 221 30.61 10.73 -8.44
N PRO A 222 30.75 10.10 -9.62
CA PRO A 222 30.78 8.65 -9.74
C PRO A 222 31.91 7.99 -8.95
N SER A 223 32.97 8.70 -8.55
CA SER A 223 34.07 8.14 -7.75
C SER A 223 33.74 8.01 -6.25
N MET A 224 32.66 8.65 -5.79
CA MET A 224 32.17 8.57 -4.42
C MET A 224 31.90 7.12 -3.97
N ASP A 225 32.46 6.72 -2.82
CA ASP A 225 32.10 5.44 -2.19
C ASP A 225 30.82 5.59 -1.36
N MET A 226 29.70 5.24 -1.98
CA MET A 226 28.37 5.28 -1.37
C MET A 226 28.25 4.35 -0.15
N TYR A 227 28.99 3.24 -0.09
CA TYR A 227 28.94 2.32 1.05
C TYR A 227 29.71 2.84 2.25
N LYS A 228 30.68 3.73 2.04
CA LYS A 228 31.41 4.42 3.09
C LYS A 228 30.65 5.66 3.57
N GLU A 229 30.26 6.54 2.65
CA GLU A 229 29.58 7.80 2.98
C GLU A 229 28.14 7.57 3.46
N GLY A 230 27.41 6.68 2.78
CA GLY A 230 26.03 6.34 3.08
C GLY A 230 25.84 5.18 4.05
N LYS A 231 26.90 4.67 4.70
CA LYS A 231 26.88 3.38 5.42
C LYS A 231 25.68 3.21 6.36
N TYR A 232 25.49 4.15 7.28
CA TYR A 232 24.43 4.07 8.29
C TYR A 232 23.05 4.34 7.70
N LEU A 233 22.98 5.23 6.72
CA LEU A 233 21.74 5.53 5.99
C LEU A 233 21.25 4.29 5.22
N MET A 234 22.13 3.61 4.49
CA MET A 234 21.81 2.37 3.78
C MET A 234 21.41 1.24 4.73
N LEU A 235 22.02 1.14 5.91
CA LEU A 235 21.63 0.17 6.94
C LEU A 235 20.24 0.50 7.51
N ALA A 236 19.95 1.77 7.79
CA ALA A 236 18.65 2.21 8.28
C ALA A 236 17.54 1.94 7.24
N VAL A 237 17.80 2.23 5.96
CA VAL A 237 16.87 1.93 4.87
C VAL A 237 16.63 0.43 4.77
N GLN A 238 17.69 -0.39 4.81
CA GLN A 238 17.58 -1.86 4.75
C GLN A 238 16.75 -2.43 5.91
N GLU A 239 17.01 -1.97 7.14
CA GLU A 239 16.28 -2.40 8.33
C GLU A 239 14.80 -2.01 8.22
N LEU A 240 14.53 -0.78 7.78
CA LEU A 240 13.17 -0.25 7.66
C LEU A 240 12.34 -1.00 6.61
N VAL A 241 12.88 -1.25 5.42
CA VAL A 241 12.14 -1.98 4.37
C VAL A 241 11.99 -3.47 4.70
N SER A 242 12.92 -4.04 5.47
CA SER A 242 12.86 -5.46 5.87
C SER A 242 11.96 -5.69 7.08
N GLY A 243 11.88 -4.71 7.99
CA GLY A 243 11.09 -4.79 9.22
C GLY A 243 9.61 -4.46 9.05
N ASP A 244 9.21 -3.85 7.93
CA ASP A 244 7.84 -3.46 7.67
C ASP A 244 6.91 -4.68 7.54
N GLN A 245 5.97 -4.79 8.47
CA GLN A 245 5.00 -5.88 8.54
C GLN A 245 3.89 -5.77 7.49
N SER A 246 3.88 -4.74 6.65
CA SER A 246 2.91 -4.54 5.57
C SER A 246 1.46 -4.57 6.08
N GLU A 247 1.23 -4.13 7.32
CA GLU A 247 -0.07 -4.22 8.01
C GLU A 247 -1.15 -3.32 7.38
N GLY A 248 -0.83 -2.53 6.36
CA GLY A 248 -1.79 -1.79 5.54
C GLY A 248 -2.68 -0.85 6.36
N ARG A 249 -2.11 -0.20 7.37
CA ARG A 249 -2.85 0.68 8.29
C ARG A 249 -3.23 2.03 7.67
N PHE A 250 -2.84 2.29 6.43
CA PHE A 250 -2.91 3.61 5.81
C PHE A 250 -3.82 3.57 4.57
N VAL A 251 -4.70 4.57 4.47
CA VAL A 251 -5.85 4.52 3.57
C VAL A 251 -5.94 5.76 2.70
N PHE A 252 -5.92 5.49 1.40
CA PHE A 252 -6.72 6.07 0.31
C PHE A 252 -7.89 7.05 0.65
N GLY A 253 -7.83 8.25 0.09
CA GLY A 253 -9.02 8.99 -0.35
C GLY A 253 -9.79 9.77 0.72
N ARG A 254 -9.12 10.61 1.51
CA ARG A 254 -9.81 11.79 2.06
C ARG A 254 -9.61 12.96 1.09
N GLU A 255 -10.68 13.34 0.37
CA GLU A 255 -10.68 14.57 -0.42
C GLU A 255 -10.17 15.76 0.42
N SER A 256 -9.02 16.34 0.03
CA SER A 256 -8.62 17.67 0.48
C SER A 256 -9.49 18.71 -0.20
N LYS A 257 -10.55 19.18 0.47
CA LYS A 257 -11.29 20.37 0.00
C LYS A 257 -10.46 21.63 0.25
N LYS A 258 -10.26 22.42 -0.81
CA LYS A 258 -9.86 23.83 -0.77
C LYS A 258 -10.79 24.62 0.18
N PRO A 259 -10.30 25.66 0.89
CA PRO A 259 -11.16 26.48 1.73
C PRO A 259 -12.03 27.38 0.86
N ARG A 260 -13.36 27.26 1.02
CA ARG A 260 -14.31 28.30 0.63
C ARG A 260 -15.10 28.71 1.86
N GLU A 261 -15.25 30.02 1.96
CA GLU A 261 -15.74 30.78 3.10
C GLU A 261 -17.17 30.42 3.53
N SER A 262 -17.43 30.83 4.77
CA SER A 262 -18.56 30.60 5.66
C SER A 262 -19.95 30.67 5.04
N THR A 263 -20.81 29.71 5.40
CA THR A 263 -22.11 29.97 6.05
C THR A 263 -22.82 28.69 6.50
N SER A 264 -23.34 28.75 7.74
CA SER A 264 -24.41 27.91 8.34
C SER A 264 -24.11 26.45 8.74
N HIS A 265 -24.21 26.21 10.05
CA HIS A 265 -24.40 24.91 10.69
C HIS A 265 -25.49 24.07 10.00
N ASN A 266 -25.13 22.88 9.51
CA ASN A 266 -25.79 21.59 9.77
C ASN A 266 -25.37 20.52 8.75
N ASN A 267 -25.07 19.34 9.27
CA ASN A 267 -24.83 18.05 8.58
C ASN A 267 -23.58 17.93 7.69
N LYS A 268 -22.41 17.85 8.34
CA LYS A 268 -21.11 17.56 7.70
C LYS A 268 -21.04 16.15 7.07
N PHE A 269 -21.75 15.16 7.63
CA PHE A 269 -21.66 13.75 7.20
C PHE A 269 -22.63 13.31 6.10
N THR A 270 -23.58 14.17 5.67
CA THR A 270 -24.54 13.84 4.61
C THR A 270 -24.29 14.57 3.30
N LYS A 271 -23.38 15.56 3.27
CA LYS A 271 -23.06 16.37 2.07
C LYS A 271 -22.07 15.70 1.12
N ASP A 272 -21.32 14.70 1.57
CA ASP A 272 -20.17 14.12 0.83
C ASP A 272 -20.48 12.80 0.10
N GLY A 273 -21.74 12.52 -0.25
CA GLY A 273 -22.14 11.34 -1.07
C GLY A 273 -21.85 9.95 -0.47
N THR A 274 -21.12 9.90 0.64
CA THR A 274 -20.61 8.69 1.27
C THR A 274 -21.62 8.19 2.29
N ASN A 275 -22.04 6.94 2.18
CA ASN A 275 -23.04 6.37 3.09
C ASN A 275 -22.45 6.24 4.51
N PRO A 276 -23.02 6.91 5.53
CA PRO A 276 -22.46 6.89 6.90
C PRO A 276 -22.31 5.48 7.47
N LYS A 277 -23.20 4.56 7.08
CA LYS A 277 -23.13 3.15 7.49
C LYS A 277 -21.89 2.44 6.94
N SER A 278 -21.55 2.68 5.67
CA SER A 278 -20.38 2.06 5.06
C SER A 278 -19.10 2.66 5.62
N LEU A 279 -19.06 3.98 5.85
CA LEU A 279 -17.92 4.63 6.47
C LEU A 279 -17.62 4.08 7.87
N LEU A 280 -18.64 3.97 8.72
CA LEU A 280 -18.50 3.40 10.07
C LEU A 280 -18.04 1.94 10.04
N GLN A 281 -18.60 1.12 9.15
CA GLN A 281 -18.18 -0.27 8.97
C GLN A 281 -16.73 -0.36 8.53
N THR A 282 -16.33 0.44 7.54
CA THR A 282 -14.95 0.49 7.06
C THR A 282 -13.97 0.90 8.15
N LEU A 283 -14.28 1.91 8.96
CA LEU A 283 -13.42 2.33 10.08
C LEU A 283 -13.26 1.23 11.14
N LEU A 284 -14.35 0.57 11.52
CA LEU A 284 -14.30 -0.50 12.53
C LEU A 284 -13.51 -1.72 12.04
N MET A 285 -13.75 -2.17 10.81
CA MET A 285 -13.03 -3.30 10.23
C MET A 285 -11.53 -3.01 10.09
N ARG A 286 -11.16 -1.78 9.71
CA ARG A 286 -9.76 -1.37 9.59
C ARG A 286 -9.05 -1.25 10.93
N ALA A 287 -9.77 -0.87 11.98
CA ALA A 287 -9.27 -0.91 13.35
C ALA A 287 -9.24 -2.34 13.93
N GLY A 288 -9.53 -3.37 13.13
CA GLY A 288 -9.51 -4.79 13.53
C GLY A 288 -10.73 -5.25 14.33
N HIS A 289 -11.83 -4.48 14.30
CA HIS A 289 -13.06 -4.78 15.03
C HIS A 289 -14.13 -5.41 14.11
N SER A 290 -15.10 -6.08 14.72
CA SER A 290 -16.27 -6.62 14.02
C SER A 290 -17.18 -5.51 13.49
N PRO A 291 -17.93 -5.78 12.40
CA PRO A 291 -18.81 -4.79 11.80
C PRO A 291 -19.91 -4.32 12.77
N PRO A 292 -20.37 -3.06 12.66
CA PRO A 292 -21.37 -2.48 13.55
C PRO A 292 -22.74 -3.14 13.38
N LYS A 293 -23.41 -3.46 14.48
CA LYS A 293 -24.73 -4.09 14.50
C LYS A 293 -25.83 -3.04 14.70
N TYR A 294 -26.86 -3.07 13.87
CA TYR A 294 -27.98 -2.12 13.96
C TYR A 294 -29.25 -2.80 14.50
N LYS A 295 -29.93 -2.13 15.43
CA LYS A 295 -31.24 -2.52 15.97
C LYS A 295 -32.19 -1.34 15.82
N THR A 296 -33.28 -1.51 15.07
CA THR A 296 -34.23 -0.43 14.78
C THR A 296 -35.59 -0.74 15.40
N LYS A 297 -36.16 0.22 16.13
CA LYS A 297 -37.49 0.13 16.75
C LYS A 297 -38.46 1.12 16.07
N HIS A 298 -39.70 0.67 15.87
CA HIS A 298 -40.79 1.54 15.45
C HIS A 298 -41.44 2.20 16.68
N LEU A 299 -41.64 3.51 16.63
CA LEU A 299 -42.20 4.32 17.71
C LEU A 299 -43.70 4.53 17.52
N LYS A 300 -44.39 4.87 18.62
CA LYS A 300 -45.82 5.22 18.59
C LYS A 300 -46.13 6.48 17.78
N THR A 301 -45.10 7.28 17.46
CA THR A 301 -45.17 8.50 16.65
C THR A 301 -45.06 8.25 15.13
N ASN A 302 -45.14 6.99 14.67
CA ASN A 302 -44.91 6.59 13.27
C ASN A 302 -43.49 6.90 12.74
N GLU A 303 -42.51 6.95 13.63
CA GLU A 303 -41.10 7.15 13.32
C GLU A 303 -40.27 5.92 13.72
N PHE A 304 -39.10 5.77 13.11
CA PHE A 304 -38.13 4.73 13.41
C PHE A 304 -36.96 5.31 14.18
N ARG A 305 -36.50 4.61 15.21
CA ARG A 305 -35.28 4.95 15.95
C ARG A 305 -34.32 3.77 15.91
N ALA A 306 -33.10 4.01 15.45
CA ALA A 306 -32.08 2.98 15.36
C ALA A 306 -31.00 3.16 16.42
N LEU A 307 -30.43 2.03 16.82
CA LEU A 307 -29.29 1.91 17.71
C LEU A 307 -28.19 1.16 16.94
N VAL A 308 -26.96 1.66 16.99
CA VAL A 308 -25.77 0.99 16.46
C VAL A 308 -24.87 0.54 17.61
N GLU A 309 -24.38 -0.69 17.53
CA GLU A 309 -23.61 -1.36 18.58
C GLU A 309 -22.30 -1.92 18.02
N PHE A 310 -21.17 -1.58 18.66
CA PHE A 310 -19.85 -2.15 18.38
C PHE A 310 -18.97 -2.08 19.63
N LYS A 311 -18.12 -3.10 19.87
CA LYS A 311 -17.19 -3.15 21.03
C LYS A 311 -17.86 -2.90 22.39
N GLY A 312 -19.13 -3.31 22.56
CA GLY A 312 -19.92 -3.07 23.78
C GLY A 312 -20.42 -1.62 23.96
N MET A 313 -20.15 -0.75 22.98
CA MET A 313 -20.65 0.62 22.93
C MET A 313 -21.95 0.66 22.14
N GLN A 314 -22.89 1.52 22.55
CA GLN A 314 -24.19 1.68 21.91
C GLN A 314 -24.46 3.16 21.65
N PHE A 315 -24.79 3.50 20.41
CA PHE A 315 -25.13 4.85 19.98
C PHE A 315 -26.55 4.85 19.42
N VAL A 316 -27.35 5.82 19.84
CA VAL A 316 -28.77 5.87 19.49
C VAL A 316 -29.04 7.11 18.65
N GLY A 317 -29.47 6.89 17.41
CA GLY A 317 -29.88 7.97 16.52
C GLY A 317 -31.19 8.64 16.95
N LYS A 318 -31.46 9.79 16.35
CA LYS A 318 -32.74 10.50 16.46
C LYS A 318 -33.84 9.76 15.70
N PRO A 319 -35.11 9.88 16.11
CA PRO A 319 -36.23 9.36 15.35
C PRO A 319 -36.25 9.91 13.92
N LYS A 320 -36.52 9.04 12.93
CA LYS A 320 -36.64 9.40 11.51
C LYS A 320 -37.84 8.72 10.87
N ARG A 321 -38.30 9.28 9.76
CA ARG A 321 -39.48 8.81 9.01
C ARG A 321 -39.34 7.40 8.40
N ASN A 322 -38.12 6.89 8.23
CA ASN A 322 -37.91 5.54 7.71
C ASN A 322 -36.74 4.82 8.41
N LYS A 323 -36.76 3.48 8.35
CA LYS A 323 -35.76 2.61 8.96
C LYS A 323 -34.33 2.91 8.51
N VAL A 324 -34.13 3.16 7.20
CA VAL A 324 -32.81 3.40 6.61
C VAL A 324 -32.20 4.72 7.08
N LEU A 325 -32.99 5.78 7.17
CA LEU A 325 -32.58 7.09 7.67
C LEU A 325 -32.29 7.04 9.17
N ALA A 326 -33.09 6.28 9.94
CA ALA A 326 -32.84 6.07 11.36
C ALA A 326 -31.48 5.39 11.59
N GLU A 327 -31.16 4.35 10.81
CA GLU A 327 -29.86 3.67 10.87
C GLU A 327 -28.70 4.55 10.41
N LYS A 328 -28.91 5.38 9.38
CA LYS A 328 -27.92 6.39 8.97
C LYS A 328 -27.64 7.41 10.07
N ASP A 329 -28.69 7.87 10.76
CA ASP A 329 -28.56 8.84 11.85
C ASP A 329 -27.83 8.24 13.05
N ALA A 330 -28.12 6.98 13.42
CA ALA A 330 -27.37 6.25 14.43
C ALA A 330 -25.89 6.07 14.06
N ALA A 331 -25.59 5.82 12.78
CA ALA A 331 -24.22 5.75 12.28
C ALA A 331 -23.51 7.12 12.36
N ILE A 332 -24.22 8.22 12.11
CA ILE A 332 -23.70 9.58 12.25
C ILE A 332 -23.35 9.88 13.71
N GLU A 333 -24.19 9.52 14.68
CA GLU A 333 -23.91 9.70 16.11
C GLU A 333 -22.66 8.90 16.55
N ALA A 334 -22.53 7.65 16.07
CA ALA A 334 -21.34 6.85 16.31
C ALA A 334 -20.07 7.45 15.68
N LEU A 335 -20.17 7.92 14.44
CA LEU A 335 -19.06 8.59 13.74
C LEU A 335 -18.68 9.90 14.44
N ALA A 336 -19.66 10.69 14.87
CA ALA A 336 -19.44 11.91 15.61
C ALA A 336 -18.63 11.61 16.89
N TRP A 337 -19.01 10.59 17.66
CA TRP A 337 -18.25 10.17 18.85
C TRP A 337 -16.81 9.73 18.53
N LEU A 338 -16.60 9.00 17.43
CA LEU A 338 -15.25 8.62 16.97
C LEU A 338 -14.39 9.85 16.60
N THR A 339 -15.02 10.96 16.24
CA THR A 339 -14.37 12.17 15.73
C THR A 339 -14.41 13.38 16.68
N HIS A 340 -15.09 13.31 17.83
CA HIS A 340 -15.15 14.38 18.83
C HIS A 340 -14.12 14.18 19.97
N THR A 341 -13.25 15.18 20.14
CA THR A 341 -12.40 15.39 21.32
C THR A 341 -13.32 15.73 22.50
N SER A 342 -12.94 15.32 23.71
CA SER A 342 -13.70 15.63 24.92
C SER A 342 -13.79 17.15 25.14
N GLU A 343 -14.97 17.73 24.95
CA GLU A 343 -15.34 19.01 25.56
C GLU A 343 -15.36 18.82 27.08
N ASN A 344 -14.24 19.11 27.72
CA ASN A 344 -14.15 19.47 29.13
C ASN A 344 -12.79 20.12 29.38
N ASN A 345 -12.65 21.34 28.86
CA ASN A 345 -11.91 22.44 29.46
C ASN A 345 -12.37 23.69 28.72
N ARG A 346 -13.26 24.45 29.35
CA ARG A 346 -13.56 25.80 28.91
C ARG A 346 -12.40 26.68 29.36
N ASP A 347 -12.06 27.59 28.47
CA ASP A 347 -11.22 28.77 28.60
C ASP A 347 -9.76 28.61 28.12
N GLU A 348 -9.48 29.42 27.08
CA GLU A 348 -8.22 29.92 26.53
C GLU A 348 -7.70 29.35 25.17
N ASP A 349 -7.72 30.27 24.20
CA ASP A 349 -7.09 30.38 22.86
C ASP A 349 -7.57 29.54 21.65
N ASP A 350 -8.39 30.22 20.83
CA ASP A 350 -8.75 29.93 19.43
C ASP A 350 -7.53 30.10 18.50
N ASN A 351 -6.76 29.02 18.26
CA ASN A 351 -5.97 28.81 17.02
C ASN A 351 -5.21 27.45 17.00
N THR A 352 -5.90 26.34 17.28
CA THR A 352 -5.34 24.98 17.07
C THR A 352 -6.22 24.15 16.12
N PRO A 353 -5.63 23.38 15.18
CA PRO A 353 -6.38 22.48 14.32
C PRO A 353 -6.93 21.30 15.15
N PRO A 354 -8.11 20.75 14.80
CA PRO A 354 -8.71 19.67 15.57
C PRO A 354 -7.83 18.41 15.57
N ASP A 355 -7.36 18.05 16.75
CA ASP A 355 -6.53 16.88 17.05
C ASP A 355 -7.32 15.57 16.86
N VAL A 356 -6.63 14.50 16.43
CA VAL A 356 -7.23 13.17 16.30
C VAL A 356 -7.50 12.64 17.70
N THR A 357 -8.79 12.44 17.99
CA THR A 357 -9.29 12.28 19.35
C THR A 357 -8.70 11.07 20.09
N ASP A 358 -8.49 11.24 21.40
CA ASP A 358 -8.19 10.20 22.39
C ASP A 358 -9.13 8.96 22.29
N ASN A 359 -10.32 9.11 21.69
CA ASN A 359 -11.28 8.04 21.47
C ASN A 359 -10.92 7.10 20.31
N MET A 360 -10.23 7.59 19.27
CA MET A 360 -9.61 6.75 18.24
C MET A 360 -8.43 5.95 18.81
N LEU A 361 -7.65 6.54 19.72
CA LEU A 361 -6.59 5.84 20.46
C LEU A 361 -7.14 4.76 21.39
N LYS A 362 -8.33 4.95 21.99
CA LYS A 362 -9.06 3.90 22.73
C LYS A 362 -9.52 2.73 21.86
N LEU A 363 -9.68 2.90 20.55
CA LEU A 363 -9.90 1.81 19.60
C LEU A 363 -8.61 1.04 19.26
N LEU A 364 -7.47 1.72 19.33
CA LEU A 364 -6.12 1.21 19.06
C LEU A 364 -5.43 0.61 20.31
N GLY A 365 -6.09 0.61 21.48
CA GLY A 365 -5.51 0.18 22.76
C GLY A 365 -5.18 -1.32 22.92
N LYS A 366 -3.87 -1.61 23.02
CA LYS A 366 -3.14 -2.72 23.66
C LYS A 366 -3.71 -4.15 23.54
N ARG A 367 -3.04 -4.99 22.75
CA ARG A 367 -2.97 -6.46 22.98
C ARG A 367 -2.55 -6.68 24.43
N ARG A 368 -3.43 -7.23 25.27
CA ARG A 368 -3.03 -7.88 26.52
C ARG A 368 -2.05 -8.99 26.14
N ARG A 369 -0.75 -8.85 26.49
CA ARG A 369 0.17 -9.99 26.58
C ARG A 369 -0.54 -11.05 27.43
N SER A 370 -0.82 -12.21 26.87
CA SER A 370 -1.27 -13.34 27.69
C SER A 370 -0.14 -13.63 28.68
N LYS A 371 -0.40 -13.44 29.98
CA LYS A 371 0.41 -14.10 31.01
C LYS A 371 0.25 -15.60 30.77
N ARG A 372 1.29 -16.23 30.24
CA ARG A 372 1.49 -17.67 30.44
C ARG A 372 1.57 -17.87 31.95
N ARG A 373 0.63 -18.66 32.47
CA ARG A 373 0.76 -19.32 33.77
C ARG A 373 1.30 -20.71 33.52
#